data_AF-A0A1V4HTN3-F1
#
_entry.id   AF-A0A1V4HTN3-F1
#
_cell.length_a   1.000
_cell.length_b   1.000
_cell.length_c   1.000
_cell.angle_alpha   90.00
_cell.angle_beta   90.00
_cell.angle_gamma   90.00
#
_symmetry.space_group_name_H-M   'P 1'
#
loop_
_entity.id
_entity.type
_entity.pdbx_description
1 polymer ?
#
loop_
_entity_poly.entity_id
_entity_poly.type
_entity_poly.pdbx_seq_one_letter_code
_entity_poly.pdbx_strand_id
1 'polypeptide(L)'
;MEVNADLYDFLKEHETGLYTKGFHKDKTVYAIVFVDFHDLKKFVEILGSFIFEDAGLEVVMKENYICIPLNDIIEGDCHYLSSYKNCFSEHDWKHYKDMIAEMERE
;
A
#
# COMPACT_ATOMS: atom_id res chain seq x y z
N MET A 1 -1.37 -13.14 -11.93
CA MET A 1 -1.06 -11.82 -11.36
C MET A 1 0.18 -11.99 -10.53
N GLU A 2 1.21 -11.25 -10.89
CA GLU A 2 2.49 -11.28 -10.21
C GLU A 2 2.47 -10.23 -9.10
N VAL A 3 3.31 -10.42 -8.09
CA VAL A 3 3.57 -9.44 -7.03
C VAL A 3 5.07 -9.20 -7.01
N ASN A 4 5.48 -8.00 -6.61
CA ASN A 4 6.87 -7.75 -6.25
C ASN A 4 7.15 -8.56 -4.97
N ALA A 5 7.99 -9.59 -5.07
CA ALA A 5 8.21 -10.55 -3.99
C ALA A 5 8.82 -9.89 -2.75
N ASP A 6 9.80 -9.00 -2.94
CA ASP A 6 10.48 -8.30 -1.86
C ASP A 6 9.52 -7.34 -1.13
N LEU A 7 8.67 -6.63 -1.89
CA LEU A 7 7.61 -5.81 -1.31
C LEU A 7 6.59 -6.67 -0.57
N TYR A 8 6.15 -7.78 -1.15
CA TYR A 8 5.17 -8.67 -0.55
C TYR A 8 5.65 -9.24 0.79
N ASP A 9 6.90 -9.72 0.84
CA ASP A 9 7.50 -10.25 2.07
C ASP A 9 7.69 -9.15 3.11
N PHE A 10 8.13 -7.95 2.69
CA PHE A 10 8.22 -6.80 3.59
C PHE A 10 6.86 -6.44 4.19
N LEU A 11 5.80 -6.38 3.38
CA LEU A 11 4.46 -6.05 3.85
C LEU A 11 3.89 -7.09 4.83
N LYS A 12 4.31 -8.37 4.73
CA LYS A 12 3.91 -9.41 5.68
C LYS A 12 4.60 -9.31 7.04
N GLU A 13 5.76 -8.68 7.09
CA GLU A 13 6.51 -8.46 8.33
C GLU A 13 6.07 -7.19 9.07
N HIS A 14 5.27 -6.33 8.43
CA HIS A 14 4.88 -5.02 8.96
C HIS A 14 3.37 -4.90 9.16
N GLU A 15 2.97 -3.95 10.02
CA GLU A 15 1.56 -3.61 10.15
C GLU A 15 1.08 -2.95 8.86
N THR A 16 -0.05 -3.44 8.34
CA THR A 16 -0.73 -2.86 7.18
C THR A 16 -2.21 -2.65 7.51
N GLY A 17 -2.84 -1.71 6.80
CA GLY A 17 -4.26 -1.43 6.96
C GLY A 17 -4.92 -0.98 5.66
N LEU A 18 -6.22 -1.21 5.57
CA LEU A 18 -7.07 -0.71 4.50
C LEU A 18 -8.01 0.35 5.04
N TYR A 19 -8.13 1.47 4.33
CA TYR A 19 -8.92 2.62 4.74
C TYR A 19 -9.67 3.19 3.55
N THR A 20 -10.76 3.91 3.81
CA THR A 20 -11.43 4.71 2.77
C THR A 20 -11.14 6.18 2.98
N LYS A 21 -10.78 6.89 1.90
CA LYS A 21 -10.84 8.35 1.86
C LYS A 21 -12.03 8.72 0.98
N GLY A 22 -12.93 9.53 1.53
CA GLY A 22 -14.03 10.09 0.76
C GLY A 22 -13.66 11.46 0.25
N PHE A 23 -13.50 11.60 -1.07
CA PHE A 23 -13.78 12.87 -1.75
C PHE A 23 -15.14 12.70 -2.43
N HIS A 24 -15.88 13.78 -2.66
CA HIS A 24 -17.28 13.72 -3.11
C HIS A 24 -17.62 12.57 -4.07
N LYS A 25 -18.61 11.75 -3.71
CA LYS A 25 -19.16 10.59 -4.44
C LYS A 25 -18.20 9.42 -4.76
N ASP A 26 -16.89 9.62 -4.73
CA ASP A 26 -15.90 8.59 -5.03
C ASP A 26 -15.26 8.07 -3.73
N LYS A 27 -15.51 6.80 -3.42
CA LYS A 27 -14.88 6.13 -2.28
C LYS A 27 -13.71 5.31 -2.80
N THR A 28 -12.50 5.82 -2.60
CA THR A 28 -11.27 5.08 -2.90
C THR A 28 -10.78 4.36 -1.66
N VAL A 29 -10.44 3.08 -1.82
CA VAL A 29 -9.78 2.27 -0.79
C VAL A 29 -8.27 2.44 -0.91
N TYR A 30 -7.63 2.82 0.18
CA TYR A 30 -6.19 3.00 0.30
C TYR A 30 -5.59 1.93 1.19
N ALA A 31 -4.49 1.34 0.73
CA ALA A 31 -3.64 0.49 1.53
C ALA A 31 -2.50 1.32 2.13
N ILE A 32 -2.22 1.10 3.41
CA ILE A 32 -1.15 1.78 4.14
C ILE A 32 -0.27 0.73 4.79
N VAL A 33 1.04 0.90 4.70
CA VAL A 33 2.02 0.20 5.55
C VAL A 33 2.55 1.16 6.62
N PHE A 34 2.75 0.64 7.83
CA PHE A 34 3.38 1.35 8.93
C PHE A 34 4.83 0.89 9.03
N VAL A 35 5.74 1.74 8.56
CA VAL A 35 7.18 1.43 8.53
C VAL A 35 7.85 2.12 9.70
N ASP A 36 8.53 1.36 10.56
CA ASP A 36 9.38 1.96 11.60
C ASP A 36 10.48 2.80 10.93
N PHE A 37 10.81 3.94 11.52
CA PHE A 37 11.83 4.84 10.96
C PHE A 37 13.17 4.14 10.68
N HIS A 38 13.54 3.13 11.46
CA HIS A 38 14.76 2.34 11.25
C HIS A 38 14.70 1.42 10.03
N ASP A 39 13.50 0.97 9.65
CA ASP A 39 13.28 0.06 8.52
C ASP A 39 13.00 0.81 7.21
N LEU A 40 12.87 2.15 7.26
CA LEU A 40 12.63 2.98 6.07
C LEU A 40 13.68 2.76 4.97
N LYS A 41 14.96 2.59 5.34
CA LYS A 41 16.03 2.35 4.36
C LYS A 41 15.80 1.05 3.59
N LYS A 42 15.43 -0.03 4.29
CA LYS A 42 15.10 -1.32 3.67
C LYS A 42 13.91 -1.18 2.74
N PHE A 43 12.88 -0.44 3.15
CA PHE A 43 11.71 -0.17 2.31
C PHE A 43 12.08 0.57 1.02
N VAL A 44 12.86 1.65 1.11
CA VAL A 44 13.31 2.41 -0.07
C VAL A 44 14.18 1.56 -1.01
N GLU A 45 15.02 0.68 -0.47
CA GLU A 45 15.84 -0.24 -1.28
C GLU A 45 14.97 -1.22 -2.08
N ILE A 46 13.85 -1.69 -1.52
CA ILE A 46 12.90 -2.59 -2.20
C ILE A 46 12.19 -1.89 -3.36
N LEU A 47 11.77 -0.63 -3.16
CA LEU A 47 11.05 0.14 -4.19
C LEU A 47 11.97 0.63 -5.32
N GLY A 48 13.26 0.78 -5.05
CA GLY A 48 14.19 1.48 -5.93
C GLY A 48 13.97 3.00 -5.92
N SER A 49 14.83 3.73 -6.67
CA SER A 49 14.81 5.19 -6.68
C SER A 49 13.71 5.79 -7.56
N PHE A 50 13.19 5.04 -8.53
CA PHE A 50 12.30 5.56 -9.57
C PHE A 50 11.00 6.16 -9.02
N ILE A 51 10.42 5.56 -7.98
CA ILE A 51 9.21 6.06 -7.29
C ILE A 51 9.40 7.46 -6.68
N PHE A 52 10.64 7.91 -6.50
CA PHE A 52 10.96 9.19 -5.87
C PHE A 52 11.43 10.26 -6.86
N GLU A 53 11.54 9.97 -8.16
CA GLU A 53 12.17 10.86 -9.14
C GLU A 53 11.29 12.03 -9.59
N ASP A 54 9.96 11.93 -9.48
CA ASP A 54 9.02 12.99 -9.86
C ASP A 54 8.71 13.93 -8.67
N ALA A 55 7.63 13.68 -7.93
CA ALA A 55 7.18 14.51 -6.81
C ALA A 55 7.56 13.93 -5.44
N GLY A 56 8.20 12.77 -5.41
CA GLY A 56 8.32 11.95 -4.21
C GLY A 56 6.98 11.33 -3.81
N LEU A 57 6.91 10.84 -2.57
CA LEU A 57 5.73 10.17 -2.02
C LEU A 57 5.19 10.96 -0.82
N GLU A 58 3.90 11.28 -0.83
CA GLU A 58 3.25 11.89 0.32
C GLU A 58 3.06 10.83 1.42
N VAL A 59 3.64 11.08 2.59
CA VAL A 59 3.59 10.17 3.73
C VAL A 59 3.14 10.90 4.99
N VAL A 60 2.55 10.16 5.92
CA VAL A 60 2.16 10.70 7.23
C VAL A 60 3.05 10.08 8.29
N MET A 61 3.66 10.91 9.15
CA MET A 61 4.39 10.41 10.31
C MET A 61 3.45 10.30 11.52
N LYS A 62 3.49 9.15 12.20
CA LYS A 62 2.73 8.90 13.43
C LYS A 62 3.66 8.22 14.44
N GLU A 63 3.99 8.93 15.52
CA GLU A 63 4.97 8.46 16.51
C GLU A 63 6.31 8.11 15.84
N ASN A 64 6.76 6.85 15.94
CA ASN A 64 7.98 6.34 15.33
C ASN A 64 7.76 5.69 13.95
N TYR A 65 6.52 5.72 13.45
CA TYR A 65 6.15 5.12 12.17
C TYR A 65 5.98 6.17 11.08
N ILE A 66 6.37 5.77 9.87
CA ILE A 66 6.01 6.44 8.63
C ILE A 66 4.89 5.61 7.99
N CYS A 67 3.71 6.20 7.90
CA CYS A 67 2.54 5.63 7.25
C CYS A 67 2.62 5.93 5.76
N ILE A 68 2.83 4.90 4.96
CA ILE A 68 3.09 5.03 3.53
C ILE A 68 1.91 4.45 2.73
N PRO A 69 1.25 5.25 1.88
CA PRO A 69 0.26 4.74 0.94
C PRO A 69 0.89 3.79 -0.08
N LEU A 70 0.25 2.65 -0.34
CA LEU A 70 0.77 1.59 -1.20
C LEU A 70 0.17 1.57 -2.60
N ASN A 71 -0.98 2.23 -2.84
CA ASN A 71 -1.70 2.15 -4.11
C ASN A 71 -0.81 2.55 -5.30
N ASP A 72 -0.23 3.75 -5.27
CA ASP A 72 0.62 4.26 -6.36
C ASP A 72 1.88 3.40 -6.56
N ILE A 73 2.41 2.82 -5.49
CA ILE A 73 3.56 1.90 -5.54
C ILE A 73 3.18 0.61 -6.27
N ILE A 74 2.06 0.00 -5.87
CA ILE A 74 1.54 -1.25 -6.42
C ILE A 74 1.14 -1.06 -7.90
N GLU A 75 0.46 0.04 -8.20
CA GLU A 75 0.04 0.41 -9.56
C GLU A 75 1.23 0.76 -10.46
N GLY A 76 2.28 1.38 -9.91
CA GLY A 76 3.55 1.63 -10.60
C GLY A 76 4.22 0.35 -11.08
N ASP A 77 4.10 -0.74 -10.33
CA ASP A 77 4.54 -2.08 -10.72
C ASP A 77 3.53 -2.82 -11.64
N CYS A 78 2.48 -2.15 -12.12
CA CYS A 78 1.38 -2.74 -12.90
C CYS A 78 0.66 -3.90 -12.18
N HIS A 79 0.65 -3.87 -10.85
CA HIS A 79 -0.05 -4.86 -10.02
C HIS A 79 -1.39 -4.29 -9.53
N TYR A 80 -2.32 -5.19 -9.18
CA TYR A 80 -3.54 -4.81 -8.46
C TYR A 80 -3.36 -4.98 -6.96
N LEU A 81 -4.03 -4.13 -6.18
CA LEU A 81 -4.06 -4.19 -4.73
C LEU A 81 -4.52 -5.57 -4.22
N SER A 82 -5.47 -6.20 -4.91
CA SER A 82 -5.97 -7.55 -4.61
C SER A 82 -4.90 -8.65 -4.70
N SER A 83 -3.80 -8.41 -5.43
CA SER A 83 -2.63 -9.32 -5.48
C SER A 83 -1.93 -9.40 -4.11
N TYR A 84 -2.02 -8.33 -3.31
CA TYR A 84 -1.44 -8.21 -1.98
C TYR A 84 -2.44 -8.52 -0.86
N LYS A 85 -3.62 -9.09 -1.16
CA LYS A 85 -4.69 -9.34 -0.17
C LYS A 85 -4.25 -10.03 1.12
N ASN A 86 -3.24 -10.91 1.04
CA ASN A 86 -2.74 -11.70 2.16
C ASN A 86 -1.74 -10.92 3.04
N CYS A 87 -1.40 -9.69 2.69
CA CYS A 87 -0.63 -8.77 3.52
C CYS A 87 -1.54 -8.02 4.50
N PHE A 88 -2.85 -7.97 4.25
CA PHE A 88 -3.84 -7.30 5.10
C PHE A 88 -4.53 -8.28 6.03
N SER A 89 -5.11 -7.76 7.12
CA SER A 89 -5.91 -8.57 8.03
C SER A 89 -7.15 -9.16 7.32
N GLU A 90 -7.56 -10.38 7.71
CA GLU A 90 -8.77 -10.99 7.14
C GLU A 90 -10.03 -10.13 7.35
N HIS A 91 -10.08 -9.42 8.48
CA HIS A 91 -11.17 -8.52 8.82
C HIS A 91 -11.25 -7.35 7.82
N ASP A 92 -10.13 -6.67 7.61
CA ASP A 92 -10.08 -5.49 6.73
C ASP A 92 -10.30 -5.90 5.28
N TRP A 93 -9.66 -6.99 4.83
CA TRP A 93 -9.87 -7.51 3.49
C TRP A 93 -11.34 -7.83 3.24
N LYS A 94 -11.99 -8.53 4.17
CA LYS A 94 -13.43 -8.87 4.05
C LYS A 94 -14.32 -7.63 4.00
N HIS A 95 -13.94 -6.57 4.70
CA HIS A 95 -14.71 -5.31 4.73
C HIS A 95 -14.62 -4.55 3.39
N TYR A 96 -13.44 -4.53 2.75
CA TYR A 96 -13.20 -3.69 1.57
C TYR A 96 -13.11 -4.42 0.22
N LYS A 97 -13.01 -5.76 0.19
CA LYS A 97 -12.79 -6.55 -1.03
C LYS A 97 -13.73 -6.23 -2.20
N ASP A 98 -15.00 -5.91 -1.92
CA ASP A 98 -15.99 -5.67 -2.97
C ASP A 98 -15.76 -4.29 -3.61
N MET A 99 -15.39 -3.29 -2.80
CA MET A 99 -15.00 -1.96 -3.29
C MET A 99 -13.67 -2.01 -4.07
N ILE A 100 -12.69 -2.78 -3.58
CA ILE A 100 -11.42 -2.99 -4.29
C ILE A 100 -11.67 -3.65 -5.64
N ALA A 101 -12.54 -4.66 -5.70
CA ALA A 101 -12.89 -5.33 -6.95
C ALA A 101 -13.68 -4.43 -7.93
N GLU A 102 -14.38 -3.40 -7.44
CA GLU A 102 -14.99 -2.38 -8.30
C GLU A 102 -13.93 -1.43 -8.86
N MET A 103 -13.01 -0.95 -8.01
CA MET A 103 -11.89 -0.08 -8.41
C MET A 103 -10.98 -0.72 -9.47
N GLU A 104 -10.70 -2.02 -9.36
CA GLU A 104 -9.78 -2.74 -10.26
C GLU A 104 -10.41 -3.14 -11.61
N ARG A 105 -11.71 -2.88 -11.83
CA ARG A 105 -12.39 -3.16 -13.10
C ARG A 105 -12.37 -2.00 -14.09
N GLU A 106 -12.07 -0.80 -13.60
CA GLU A 106 -11.94 0.43 -14.41
C GLU A 106 -10.61 0.46 -15.15
#